data_AF-A0AAN0IQ41-F1
#
_entry.id   AF-A0AAN0IQ41-F1
#
_cell.length_a   1.000
_cell.length_b   1.000
_cell.length_c   1.000
_cell.angle_alpha   90.00
_cell.angle_beta   90.00
_cell.angle_gamma   90.00
#
_symmetry.space_group_name_H-M   'P 1'
#
loop_
_entity.id
_entity.type
_entity.pdbx_description
1 polymer ?
#
loop_
_entity_poly.entity_id
_entity_poly.type
_entity_poly.pdbx_seq_one_letter_code
_entity_poly.pdbx_strand_id
1 'polypeptide(L)'
;MKYLIALAALIVCATAFEYTAEWELWKRTNGKDYSSDKEELYRQTIWEANKKIVLEHNANADKWGWTLEMNAFADLESSEFAAMYNGYRRSARKSNATRYHVPTGNALPDTVDWRTKGATNLDHGVLAVGYGTEPSGLFHEEKPYWLVKNSWGPDWGQQGYFKIVRKDNKCGIATDASYPTV
;
A
#
# COMPACT_ATOMS: atom_id res chain seq x y z
N MET A 1 27.46 -34.51 -15.40
CA MET A 1 26.57 -34.18 -14.25
C MET A 1 27.31 -33.89 -12.94
N LYS A 2 28.41 -34.57 -12.59
CA LYS A 2 29.16 -34.29 -11.32
C LYS A 2 29.67 -32.84 -11.19
N TYR A 3 30.18 -32.27 -12.29
CA TYR A 3 30.69 -30.89 -12.31
C TYR A 3 29.60 -29.81 -12.23
N LEU A 4 28.39 -30.09 -12.74
CA LEU A 4 27.27 -29.14 -12.69
C LEU A 4 26.72 -28.98 -11.26
N ILE A 5 26.70 -30.07 -10.49
CA ILE A 5 26.26 -30.05 -9.09
C ILE A 5 27.28 -29.29 -8.22
N ALA A 6 28.58 -29.48 -8.45
CA ALA A 6 29.63 -28.77 -7.73
C ALA A 6 29.62 -27.25 -8.02
N LEU A 7 29.38 -26.85 -9.27
CA LEU A 7 29.26 -25.44 -9.66
C LEU A 7 28.04 -24.77 -9.04
N ALA A 8 26.88 -25.43 -9.05
CA ALA A 8 25.67 -24.92 -8.42
C ALA A 8 25.83 -24.75 -6.90
N ALA A 9 26.47 -25.72 -6.22
CA ALA A 9 26.74 -25.63 -4.79
C ALA A 9 27.72 -24.49 -4.43
N LEU A 10 28.76 -24.28 -5.24
CA LEU A 10 29.70 -23.16 -5.09
C LEU A 10 29.02 -21.80 -5.26
N ILE A 11 28.14 -21.66 -6.26
CA ILE A 11 27.39 -20.43 -6.50
C ILE A 11 26.45 -20.13 -5.33
N VAL A 12 25.68 -21.13 -4.86
CA VAL A 12 24.78 -20.97 -3.70
C VAL A 12 25.55 -20.60 -2.42
N CYS A 13 26.72 -21.20 -2.21
CA CYS A 13 27.54 -20.93 -1.04
C CYS A 13 28.15 -19.51 -1.08
N ALA A 14 28.63 -19.08 -2.25
CA ALA A 14 29.17 -17.73 -2.44
C ALA A 14 28.09 -16.66 -2.24
N THR A 15 26.87 -16.86 -2.77
CA THR A 15 25.78 -15.90 -2.58
C THR A 15 25.33 -15.84 -1.12
N ALA A 16 25.26 -16.98 -0.41
CA ALA A 16 24.94 -16.99 1.02
C ALA A 16 26.02 -16.30 1.89
N PHE A 17 27.30 -16.43 1.50
CA PHE A 17 28.42 -15.80 2.20
C PHE A 17 28.45 -14.27 1.99
N GLU A 18 28.21 -13.81 0.76
CA GLU A 18 28.15 -12.38 0.45
C GLU A 18 26.97 -11.70 1.17
N TYR A 19 25.82 -12.38 1.23
CA TYR A 19 24.62 -11.87 1.88
C TYR A 19 24.75 -11.74 3.41
N THR A 20 25.40 -12.72 4.03
CA THR A 20 25.69 -12.68 5.47
C THR A 20 26.71 -11.57 5.79
N ALA A 21 27.72 -11.36 4.95
CA ALA A 21 28.69 -10.29 5.14
C ALA A 21 28.07 -8.88 5.09
N GLU A 22 27.12 -8.66 4.19
CA GLU A 22 26.45 -7.37 4.04
C GLU A 22 25.48 -7.07 5.20
N TRP A 23 24.69 -8.06 5.63
CA TRP A 23 23.83 -7.96 6.81
C TRP A 23 24.65 -7.58 8.06
N GLU A 24 25.77 -8.26 8.29
CA GLU A 24 26.67 -7.97 9.41
C GLU A 24 27.31 -6.57 9.33
N LEU A 25 27.63 -6.10 8.12
CA LEU A 25 28.14 -4.74 7.93
C LEU A 25 27.05 -3.69 8.18
N TRP A 26 25.84 -3.93 7.68
CA TRP A 26 24.71 -3.02 7.87
C TRP A 26 24.31 -2.93 9.34
N LYS A 27 24.25 -4.05 10.08
CA LYS A 27 23.99 -4.06 11.53
C LYS A 27 25.01 -3.20 12.27
N ARG A 28 26.30 -3.40 12.00
CA ARG A 28 27.39 -2.63 12.62
C ARG A 28 27.30 -1.14 12.30
N THR A 29 27.04 -0.79 11.05
CA THR A 29 26.91 0.60 10.60
C THR A 29 25.73 1.32 11.26
N ASN A 30 24.61 0.60 11.46
CA ASN A 30 23.38 1.17 12.00
C ASN A 30 23.17 0.89 13.50
N GLY A 31 24.18 0.34 14.19
CA GLY A 31 24.14 0.08 15.63
C GLY A 31 23.03 -0.89 16.04
N LYS A 32 22.77 -1.93 15.24
CA LYS A 32 21.70 -2.90 15.48
C LYS A 32 22.20 -4.03 16.37
N ASP A 33 21.43 -4.31 17.41
CA ASP A 33 21.63 -5.40 18.34
C ASP A 33 20.26 -6.03 18.65
N TYR A 34 20.16 -7.35 18.59
CA TYR A 34 18.90 -8.07 18.68
C TYR A 34 18.91 -9.02 19.88
N SER A 35 17.75 -9.19 20.51
CA SER A 35 17.65 -9.91 21.78
C SER A 35 17.81 -11.43 21.65
N SER A 36 17.61 -11.97 20.45
CA SER A 36 17.70 -13.41 20.17
C SER A 36 17.98 -13.69 18.69
N ASP A 37 18.59 -14.85 18.40
CA ASP A 37 18.81 -15.33 17.03
C ASP A 37 17.52 -15.40 16.21
N LYS A 38 16.39 -15.69 16.86
CA LYS A 38 15.08 -15.74 16.21
C LYS A 38 14.60 -14.36 15.78
N GLU A 39 14.80 -13.35 16.63
CA GLU A 39 14.52 -11.96 16.28
C GLU A 39 15.47 -11.50 15.17
N GLU A 40 16.76 -11.81 15.30
CA GLU A 40 17.73 -11.45 14.28
C GLU A 40 17.38 -12.04 12.91
N LEU A 41 17.05 -13.34 12.86
CA LEU A 41 16.63 -13.99 11.62
C LEU A 41 15.38 -13.31 11.05
N TYR A 42 14.40 -12.98 11.89
CA TYR A 42 13.20 -12.25 11.45
C TYR A 42 13.53 -10.88 10.88
N ARG A 43 14.37 -10.10 11.56
CA ARG A 43 14.83 -8.77 11.14
C ARG A 43 15.66 -8.84 9.86
N GLN A 44 16.47 -9.87 9.72
CA GLN A 44 17.20 -10.17 8.50
C GLN A 44 16.22 -10.38 7.35
N THR A 45 15.18 -11.23 7.51
CA THR A 45 14.18 -11.45 6.44
C THR A 45 13.49 -10.17 5.97
N ILE A 46 13.20 -9.25 6.88
CA ILE A 46 12.62 -7.93 6.56
C ILE A 46 13.63 -7.08 5.79
N TRP A 47 14.88 -7.06 6.25
CA TRP A 47 15.96 -6.36 5.58
C TRP A 47 16.19 -6.86 4.15
N GLU A 48 16.09 -8.17 3.92
CA GLU A 48 16.19 -8.75 2.58
C GLU A 48 15.05 -8.26 1.67
N ALA A 49 13.82 -8.28 2.20
CA ALA A 49 12.63 -7.84 1.49
C ALA A 49 12.71 -6.34 1.16
N ASN A 50 13.12 -5.51 2.12
CA ASN A 50 13.29 -4.07 1.91
C ASN A 50 14.42 -3.76 0.92
N LYS A 51 15.53 -4.50 0.96
CA LYS A 51 16.61 -4.36 -0.02
C LYS A 51 16.15 -4.64 -1.44
N LYS A 52 15.34 -5.69 -1.62
CA LYS A 52 14.74 -5.98 -2.93
C LYS A 52 13.88 -4.83 -3.43
N ILE A 53 13.08 -4.21 -2.56
CA ILE A 53 12.27 -3.03 -2.91
C ILE A 53 13.15 -1.87 -3.37
N VAL A 54 14.24 -1.58 -2.65
CA VAL A 54 15.19 -0.52 -3.02
C VAL A 54 15.77 -0.77 -4.42
N LEU A 55 16.20 -2.00 -4.70
CA LEU A 55 16.78 -2.37 -6.00
C LEU A 55 15.76 -2.27 -7.14
N GLU A 56 14.55 -2.80 -6.96
CA GLU A 56 13.48 -2.75 -7.97
C GLU A 56 13.02 -1.33 -8.28
N HIS A 57 12.90 -0.48 -7.24
CA HIS A 57 12.58 0.93 -7.39
C HIS A 57 13.68 1.66 -8.18
N ASN A 58 14.94 1.47 -7.77
CA ASN A 58 16.08 2.17 -8.37
C ASN A 58 16.38 1.71 -9.81
N ALA A 59 16.01 0.48 -10.19
CA ALA A 59 16.06 0.04 -11.58
C ALA A 59 15.17 0.87 -12.52
N ASN A 60 14.21 1.62 -11.96
CA ASN A 60 13.31 2.51 -12.69
C ASN A 60 13.47 3.98 -12.26
N ALA A 61 14.61 4.35 -11.65
CA ALA A 61 14.83 5.69 -11.08
C ALA A 61 14.61 6.83 -12.09
N ASP A 62 14.97 6.64 -13.36
CA ASP A 62 14.76 7.63 -14.42
C ASP A 62 13.28 7.98 -14.63
N LYS A 63 12.38 7.03 -14.38
CA LYS A 63 10.93 7.23 -14.45
C LYS A 63 10.40 7.96 -13.21
N TRP A 64 10.98 7.70 -12.05
CA TRP A 64 10.47 8.20 -10.77
C TRP A 64 11.05 9.58 -10.41
N GLY A 65 12.27 9.90 -10.87
CA GLY A 65 12.97 11.13 -10.53
C GLY A 65 13.54 11.16 -9.10
N TRP A 66 13.56 10.00 -8.42
CA TRP A 66 14.15 9.82 -7.10
C TRP A 66 14.60 8.38 -6.90
N THR A 67 15.42 8.15 -5.88
CA THR A 67 15.96 6.83 -5.52
C THR A 67 15.68 6.51 -4.06
N LEU A 68 15.68 5.22 -3.74
CA LEU A 68 15.69 4.68 -2.39
C LEU A 68 17.11 4.28 -1.99
N GLU A 69 17.35 4.20 -0.69
CA GLU A 69 18.60 3.70 -0.12
C GLU A 69 18.30 2.88 1.13
N MET A 70 19.10 1.84 1.34
CA MET A 70 19.08 1.07 2.59
C MET A 70 19.58 1.94 3.74
N ASN A 71 18.75 2.13 4.75
CA ASN A 71 19.07 2.98 5.91
C ASN A 71 18.76 2.23 7.22
N ALA A 72 18.85 2.93 8.36
CA ALA A 72 18.66 2.35 9.70
C ALA A 72 17.25 1.77 9.96
N PHE A 73 16.28 2.00 9.08
CA PHE A 73 14.91 1.48 9.17
C PHE A 73 14.68 0.24 8.29
N ALA A 74 15.71 -0.24 7.59
CA ALA A 74 15.56 -1.32 6.64
C ALA A 74 15.20 -2.68 7.27
N ASP A 75 15.35 -2.86 8.58
CA ASP A 75 14.92 -4.04 9.35
C ASP A 75 13.47 -3.94 9.90
N LEU A 76 12.74 -2.88 9.56
CA LEU A 76 11.38 -2.64 10.04
C LEU A 76 10.36 -2.91 8.95
N GLU A 77 9.25 -3.53 9.35
CA GLU A 77 8.05 -3.58 8.53
C GLU A 77 7.42 -2.18 8.41
N SER A 78 6.69 -1.91 7.34
CA SER A 78 5.97 -0.63 7.17
C SER A 78 5.02 -0.33 8.34
N SER A 79 4.37 -1.36 8.89
CA SER A 79 3.47 -1.24 10.04
C SER A 79 4.22 -0.87 11.33
N GLU A 80 5.38 -1.49 11.57
CA GLU A 80 6.27 -1.18 12.70
C GLU A 80 6.83 0.24 12.58
N PHE A 81 7.34 0.61 11.41
CA PHE A 81 7.84 1.96 11.16
C PHE A 81 6.74 2.99 11.42
N ALA A 82 5.52 2.74 10.93
CA ALA A 82 4.40 3.63 11.19
C ALA A 82 4.04 3.73 12.68
N ALA A 83 4.03 2.61 13.41
CA ALA A 83 3.72 2.60 14.83
C ALA A 83 4.76 3.37 15.68
N MET A 84 6.04 3.30 15.30
CA MET A 84 7.15 3.87 16.06
C MET A 84 7.49 5.31 15.66
N TYR A 85 7.44 5.62 14.36
CA TYR A 85 7.98 6.87 13.80
C TYR A 85 6.91 7.81 13.22
N ASN A 86 5.70 7.34 12.94
CA ASN A 86 4.62 8.25 12.52
C ASN A 86 3.93 8.87 13.74
N GLY A 87 4.33 10.09 14.08
CA GLY A 87 3.79 10.84 15.22
C GLY A 87 2.60 11.74 14.90
N TYR A 88 2.09 11.77 13.66
CA TYR A 88 1.03 12.70 13.27
C TYR A 88 -0.30 12.37 13.96
N ARG A 89 -0.51 13.00 15.10
CA ARG A 89 -1.79 13.07 15.78
C ARG A 89 -2.55 14.23 15.17
N ARG A 90 -3.51 13.93 14.28
CA ARG A 90 -4.43 14.96 13.78
C ARG A 90 -5.07 15.64 14.99
N SER A 91 -4.69 16.88 15.26
CA SER A 91 -5.46 17.74 16.16
C SER A 91 -6.89 17.68 15.63
N ALA A 92 -7.81 17.20 16.46
CA ALA A 92 -9.21 17.31 16.12
C ALA A 92 -9.49 18.81 16.04
N ARG A 93 -9.44 19.39 14.83
CA ARG A 93 -10.09 20.67 14.55
C ARG A 93 -11.46 20.53 15.18
N LYS A 94 -11.77 21.39 16.16
CA LYS A 94 -13.13 21.56 16.62
C LYS A 94 -13.88 22.09 15.40
N SER A 95 -14.38 21.21 14.56
CA SER A 95 -15.38 21.61 13.60
C SER A 95 -16.59 22.01 14.44
N ASN A 96 -17.24 23.09 14.05
CA ASN A 96 -18.61 23.35 14.48
C ASN A 96 -19.61 22.37 13.81
N ALA A 97 -19.10 21.30 13.18
CA ALA A 97 -19.95 20.21 12.74
C ALA A 97 -20.41 19.49 14.00
N THR A 98 -21.73 19.38 14.16
CA THR A 98 -22.35 18.53 15.17
C THR A 98 -21.72 17.14 15.08
N ARG A 99 -21.03 16.69 16.13
CA ARG A 99 -20.70 15.28 16.24
C ARG A 99 -22.02 14.53 16.29
N TYR A 100 -22.10 13.41 15.57
CA TYR A 100 -23.17 12.47 15.75
C TYR A 100 -23.31 12.16 17.25
N HIS A 101 -24.42 12.58 17.85
CA HIS A 101 -24.74 12.24 19.22
C HIS A 101 -25.29 10.82 19.20
N VAL A 102 -24.65 9.91 19.94
CA VAL A 102 -25.24 8.59 20.19
C VAL A 102 -26.58 8.84 20.90
N PRO A 103 -27.72 8.38 20.35
CA PRO A 103 -29.02 8.53 20.99
C PRO A 103 -28.95 7.90 22.38
N THR A 104 -29.02 8.73 23.42
CA THR A 104 -29.03 8.23 24.80
C THR A 104 -30.45 7.75 25.07
N GLY A 105 -30.65 6.44 25.16
CA GLY A 105 -31.93 5.85 25.57
C GLY A 105 -32.47 4.72 24.69
N ASN A 106 -31.89 4.47 23.51
CA ASN A 106 -32.30 3.34 22.67
C ASN A 106 -31.14 2.34 22.57
N ALA A 107 -31.41 1.06 22.85
CA ALA A 107 -30.47 0.00 22.53
C ALA A 107 -30.14 0.08 21.04
N LEU A 108 -28.85 0.29 20.72
CA LEU A 108 -28.39 0.24 19.35
C LEU A 108 -28.57 -1.20 18.86
N PRO A 109 -29.13 -1.42 17.66
CA PRO A 109 -29.30 -2.77 17.15
C PRO A 109 -27.92 -3.41 16.93
N ASP A 110 -27.77 -4.68 17.31
CA ASP A 110 -26.53 -5.45 17.18
C ASP A 110 -26.05 -5.57 15.72
N THR A 111 -26.97 -5.39 14.76
CA THR A 111 -26.69 -5.31 13.33
C THR A 111 -27.58 -4.26 12.67
N VAL A 112 -26.97 -3.39 11.86
CA VAL A 112 -27.68 -2.44 10.99
C VAL A 112 -27.44 -2.83 9.54
N ASP A 113 -28.48 -3.32 8.87
CA ASP A 113 -28.45 -3.44 7.41
C ASP A 113 -28.79 -2.08 6.79
N TRP A 114 -27.76 -1.35 6.38
CA TRP A 114 -27.90 -0.05 5.71
C TRP A 114 -28.65 -0.13 4.38
N ARG A 115 -28.81 -1.33 3.80
CA ARG A 115 -29.67 -1.53 2.62
C ARG A 115 -31.14 -1.24 2.91
N THR A 116 -31.57 -1.52 4.14
CA THR A 116 -32.94 -1.27 4.60
C THR A 116 -33.17 0.16 5.11
N LYS A 117 -32.10 0.96 5.21
CA LYS A 117 -32.10 2.34 5.74
C LYS A 117 -31.90 3.43 4.67
N GLY A 118 -31.97 3.07 3.39
CA GLY A 118 -31.98 4.03 2.28
C GLY A 118 -30.61 4.46 1.74
N ALA A 119 -29.50 3.89 2.23
CA ALA A 119 -28.16 4.07 1.65
C ALA A 119 -27.92 3.14 0.45
N THR A 120 -28.96 2.93 -0.37
CA THR A 120 -28.99 2.05 -1.55
C THR A 120 -29.19 2.79 -2.85
N ASN A 121 -29.52 4.07 -2.78
CA ASN A 121 -29.89 4.83 -3.96
C ASN A 121 -28.65 5.49 -4.51
N LEU A 122 -28.18 4.99 -5.65
CA LEU A 122 -27.26 5.72 -6.51
C LEU A 122 -27.93 7.06 -6.85
N ASP A 123 -27.26 8.17 -6.58
CA ASP A 123 -27.78 9.52 -6.79
C ASP A 123 -27.03 10.31 -7.88
N HIS A 124 -25.88 9.78 -8.33
CA HIS A 124 -25.00 10.45 -9.27
C HIS A 124 -24.45 9.48 -10.31
N GLY A 125 -24.74 9.76 -11.58
CA GLY A 125 -24.18 9.04 -12.72
C GLY A 125 -22.84 9.64 -13.15
N VAL A 126 -21.87 8.78 -13.43
CA VAL A 126 -20.54 9.17 -13.92
C VAL A 126 -20.15 8.34 -15.13
N LEU A 127 -19.33 8.92 -16.02
CA LEU A 127 -18.91 8.23 -17.24
C LEU A 127 -17.60 7.46 -17.00
N ALA A 128 -17.66 6.13 -17.02
CA ALA A 128 -16.46 5.32 -17.13
C ALA A 128 -15.84 5.48 -18.52
N VAL A 129 -14.60 5.94 -18.60
CA VAL A 129 -13.87 6.19 -19.86
C VAL A 129 -12.70 5.23 -20.07
N GLY A 130 -12.37 4.43 -19.07
CA GLY A 130 -11.31 3.44 -19.17
C GLY A 130 -11.12 2.67 -17.86
N TYR A 131 -10.14 1.77 -17.87
CA TYR A 131 -9.69 1.04 -16.71
C TYR A 131 -8.19 0.77 -16.83
N GLY A 132 -7.55 0.45 -15.72
CA GLY A 132 -6.14 0.08 -15.72
C GLY A 132 -5.72 -0.50 -14.37
N THR A 133 -4.44 -0.78 -14.27
CA THR A 133 -3.75 -1.05 -12.99
C THR A 133 -2.73 0.06 -12.78
N GLU A 134 -2.55 0.46 -11.52
CA GLU A 134 -1.45 1.32 -11.14
C GLU A 134 -0.71 0.73 -9.94
N PRO A 135 0.63 0.84 -9.91
CA PRO A 135 1.39 0.51 -8.71
C PRO A 135 0.91 1.43 -7.59
N SER A 136 0.54 0.85 -6.46
CA SER A 136 0.08 1.62 -5.31
C SER A 136 0.75 1.13 -4.03
N GLY A 137 0.99 2.06 -3.11
CA GLY A 137 1.72 1.77 -1.89
C GLY A 137 3.22 1.52 -2.12
N LEU A 138 3.97 1.43 -1.03
CA LEU A 138 5.42 1.21 -1.02
C LEU A 138 5.84 -0.12 -1.68
N PHE A 139 4.93 -1.09 -1.74
CA PHE A 139 5.18 -2.43 -2.29
C PHE A 139 4.75 -2.59 -3.75
N HIS A 140 4.45 -1.49 -4.44
CA HIS A 140 4.00 -1.50 -5.84
C HIS A 140 2.87 -2.51 -6.12
N GLU A 141 1.97 -2.70 -5.14
CA GLU A 141 0.82 -3.58 -5.32
C GLU A 141 -0.04 -3.00 -6.43
N GLU A 142 -0.23 -3.78 -7.49
CA GLU A 142 -1.05 -3.36 -8.61
C GLU A 142 -2.50 -3.21 -8.15
N LYS A 143 -2.97 -1.97 -8.06
CA LYS A 143 -4.37 -1.69 -7.78
C LYS A 143 -5.12 -1.43 -9.06
N PRO A 144 -6.12 -2.28 -9.39
CA PRO A 144 -6.97 -2.04 -10.54
C PRO A 144 -7.92 -0.87 -10.24
N TYR A 145 -8.09 0.02 -11.21
CA TYR A 145 -8.96 1.19 -11.10
C TYR A 145 -9.88 1.33 -12.32
N TRP A 146 -11.01 2.00 -12.10
CA TRP A 146 -11.80 2.63 -13.15
C TRP A 146 -11.32 4.06 -13.36
N LEU A 147 -11.13 4.47 -14.62
CA LEU A 147 -10.93 5.87 -14.98
C LEU A 147 -12.28 6.47 -15.31
N VAL A 148 -12.63 7.54 -14.60
CA VAL A 148 -13.96 8.13 -14.63
C VAL A 148 -13.87 9.60 -15.00
N LYS A 149 -14.70 10.03 -15.95
CA LYS A 149 -14.92 11.43 -16.30
C LYS A 149 -16.14 11.95 -15.55
N ASN A 150 -15.96 13.04 -14.80
CA ASN A 150 -17.02 13.66 -14.02
C ASN A 150 -17.65 14.84 -14.78
N SER A 151 -18.89 15.20 -14.42
CA SER A 151 -19.66 16.28 -15.06
C SER A 151 -19.39 17.68 -14.47
N TRP A 152 -18.55 17.78 -13.43
CA TRP A 152 -18.29 19.03 -12.70
C TRP A 152 -17.24 19.96 -13.35
N GLY A 153 -16.81 19.67 -14.57
CA GLY A 153 -15.89 20.51 -15.34
C GLY A 153 -14.41 20.23 -15.07
N PRO A 154 -13.51 20.88 -15.84
CA PRO A 154 -12.07 20.59 -15.82
C PRO A 154 -11.36 21.10 -14.56
N ASP A 155 -11.92 22.08 -13.85
CA ASP A 155 -11.30 22.64 -12.64
C ASP A 155 -11.41 21.71 -11.42
N TRP A 156 -12.16 20.61 -11.56
CA TRP A 156 -12.36 19.62 -10.50
C TRP A 156 -11.52 18.36 -10.73
N GLY A 157 -10.97 17.80 -9.65
CA GLY A 157 -10.21 16.53 -9.70
C GLY A 157 -8.94 16.64 -10.54
N GLN A 158 -8.67 15.62 -11.35
CA GLN A 158 -7.56 15.61 -12.30
C GLN A 158 -8.08 16.05 -13.68
N GLN A 159 -8.25 17.35 -13.89
CA GLN A 159 -8.77 17.92 -15.15
C GLN A 159 -10.18 17.41 -15.52
N GLY A 160 -11.05 17.23 -14.52
CA GLY A 160 -12.39 16.66 -14.67
C GLY A 160 -12.47 15.13 -14.52
N TYR A 161 -11.35 14.47 -14.22
CA TYR A 161 -11.27 13.01 -14.08
C TYR A 161 -10.91 12.59 -12.65
N PHE A 162 -11.24 11.34 -12.33
CA PHE A 162 -10.75 10.66 -11.14
C PHE A 162 -10.59 9.16 -11.39
N LYS A 163 -9.78 8.53 -10.54
CA LYS A 163 -9.64 7.08 -10.48
C LYS A 163 -10.32 6.56 -9.22
N ILE A 164 -11.01 5.43 -9.34
CA ILE A 164 -11.59 4.73 -8.19
C ILE A 164 -11.24 3.26 -8.27
N VAL A 165 -10.89 2.67 -7.12
CA VAL A 165 -10.49 1.27 -7.04
C VAL A 165 -11.62 0.36 -7.53
N ARG A 166 -11.28 -0.55 -8.43
CA ARG A 166 -12.23 -1.49 -9.05
C ARG A 166 -12.60 -2.66 -8.12
N LYS A 167 -11.79 -2.89 -7.08
CA LYS A 167 -12.00 -3.94 -6.06
C LYS A 167 -13.17 -3.58 -5.14
N ASP A 168 -14.01 -4.57 -4.81
CA ASP A 168 -15.14 -4.50 -3.87
C ASP A 168 -16.27 -3.49 -4.22
N ASN A 169 -16.50 -3.19 -5.50
CA ASN A 169 -17.59 -2.29 -5.95
C ASN A 169 -17.69 -1.01 -5.12
N LYS A 170 -16.58 -0.28 -4.95
CA LYS A 170 -16.57 0.92 -4.12
C LYS A 170 -17.57 1.95 -4.64
N CYS A 171 -18.31 2.53 -3.69
CA CYS A 171 -19.34 3.54 -3.96
C CYS A 171 -20.45 3.08 -4.92
N GLY A 172 -20.63 1.76 -5.12
CA GLY A 172 -21.66 1.22 -6.01
C GLY A 172 -21.42 1.52 -7.50
N ILE A 173 -20.19 1.84 -7.91
CA ILE A 173 -19.88 2.23 -9.30
C ILE A 173 -20.23 1.15 -10.33
N ALA A 174 -20.26 -0.12 -9.93
CA ALA A 174 -20.62 -1.26 -10.78
C ALA A 174 -22.05 -1.76 -10.53
N THR A 175 -22.90 -0.97 -9.87
CA THR A 175 -24.27 -1.38 -9.49
C THR A 175 -25.30 -1.10 -10.58
N ASP A 176 -25.23 0.04 -11.28
CA ASP A 176 -26.20 0.40 -12.34
C ASP A 176 -25.49 1.06 -13.53
N ALA A 177 -25.17 0.23 -14.53
CA ALA A 177 -24.43 0.66 -15.71
C ALA A 177 -25.37 0.81 -16.91
N SER A 178 -25.37 1.99 -17.52
CA SER A 178 -26.05 2.26 -18.79
C SER A 178 -25.04 2.40 -19.91
N TYR A 179 -25.31 1.83 -21.07
CA TYR A 179 -24.49 1.99 -22.27
C TYR A 179 -25.37 2.39 -23.45
N PRO A 180 -24.89 3.27 -24.35
CA PRO A 180 -25.64 3.64 -25.54
C PRO A 180 -25.73 2.44 -26.50
N THR A 181 -26.93 2.16 -26.99
CA THR A 181 -27.15 1.27 -28.15
C THR A 181 -27.29 2.13 -29.40
N VAL A 182 -26.53 1.79 -30.44
CA VAL A 182 -26.61 2.41 -31.77
C VAL A 182 -27.22 1.44 -32.77
#